data_AF-A0A0Q9KHJ4-F1
#
_entry.id   AF-A0A0Q9KHJ4-F1
#
_cell.length_a   1.000
_cell.length_b   1.000
_cell.length_c   1.000
_cell.angle_alpha   90.00
_cell.angle_beta   90.00
_cell.angle_gamma   90.00
#
_symmetry.space_group_name_H-M   'P 1'
#
loop_
_entity.id
_entity.type
_entity.pdbx_description
1 polymer ?
#
loop_
_entity_poly.entity_id
_entity_poly.type
_entity_poly.pdbx_seq_one_letter_code
_entity_poly.pdbx_strand_id
1 'polypeptide(L)'
;MNPYRPQRNYGCRIRDAFTYYGMRTVVLENELVRISILVDKGTEIFEFLYKPKDMDLMWLTENGVQNPNSYLSTSDDPIAAFIDYYPGGWQEVFPNGGSSSSYKGAQFGQHGEVAHMPWHYEITQDTTERISVRFSVRTKKVPFSLTKTMSLVSGQATLYIDEEVENLSDYSQRYMWGQHIALGKPFLDESCLIHMPAGVRIRTEEANQNPSGRVKRGNEYEWPLAYNELGELVDLSQLPPKGTASEIVYLTGFGNNGWYSVVNGQKGIGMKVEWDARTLPYLWYWQEFGATTRYPWYGRHYNIGLEPFVGYPTYGIEEAISNGSAGSIEPYERKKFAMQVSVFV
;
A
#
# COMPACT_ATOMS: atom_id res chain seq x y z
N MET A 1 7.16 17.76 19.87
CA MET A 1 6.11 17.32 20.80
C MET A 1 5.76 18.45 21.74
N ASN A 2 4.46 18.66 22.00
CA ASN A 2 4.01 19.61 23.02
C ASN A 2 3.80 18.84 24.36
N PRO A 3 4.65 19.03 25.38
CA PRO A 3 4.54 18.30 26.65
C PRO A 3 3.27 18.63 27.45
N TYR A 4 2.56 19.69 27.06
CA TYR A 4 1.32 20.12 27.72
C TYR A 4 0.05 19.64 27.00
N ARG A 5 0.15 18.81 25.94
CA ARG A 5 -1.03 18.26 25.28
C ARG A 5 -1.79 17.33 26.26
N PRO A 6 -3.09 17.55 26.51
CA PRO A 6 -3.89 16.65 27.33
C PRO A 6 -3.83 15.22 26.81
N GLN A 7 -3.66 14.25 27.71
CA GLN A 7 -3.63 12.84 27.37
C GLN A 7 -4.90 12.14 27.85
N ARG A 8 -5.33 11.12 27.12
CA ARG A 8 -6.46 10.27 27.50
C ARG A 8 -6.25 8.83 27.05
N ASN A 9 -6.87 7.91 27.79
CA ASN A 9 -6.85 6.47 27.53
C ASN A 9 -8.22 5.92 27.08
N TYR A 10 -9.15 6.79 26.71
CA TYR A 10 -10.50 6.46 26.24
C TYR A 10 -10.87 7.32 25.01
N GLY A 11 -11.87 6.88 24.25
CA GLY A 11 -12.30 7.51 22.99
C GLY A 11 -11.20 7.53 21.91
N CYS A 12 -11.38 8.37 20.89
CA CYS A 12 -10.30 8.70 19.95
C CYS A 12 -9.14 9.33 20.72
N ARG A 13 -7.89 9.00 20.41
CA ARG A 13 -6.67 9.53 21.04
C ARG A 13 -5.45 9.37 20.14
N ILE A 14 -4.48 10.27 20.32
CA ILE A 14 -3.20 10.25 19.61
C ILE A 14 -2.07 10.03 20.63
N ARG A 15 -1.16 9.11 20.30
CA ARG A 15 0.14 8.99 20.98
C ARG A 15 1.21 9.32 19.95
N ASP A 16 2.14 10.19 20.28
CA ASP A 16 3.21 10.66 19.37
C ASP A 16 4.56 10.87 20.11
N ALA A 17 4.62 10.43 21.38
CA ALA A 17 5.76 10.55 22.27
C ALA A 17 6.48 9.21 22.50
N PHE A 18 6.53 8.36 21.48
CA PHE A 18 7.27 7.11 21.51
C PHE A 18 7.99 6.89 20.19
N THR A 19 9.01 6.05 20.26
CA THR A 19 9.76 5.55 19.12
C THR A 19 9.58 4.06 19.00
N TYR A 20 9.51 3.54 17.78
CA TYR A 20 9.53 2.11 17.50
C TYR A 20 10.81 1.79 16.71
N TYR A 21 11.65 0.91 17.25
CA TYR A 21 13.02 0.65 16.74
C TYR A 21 13.84 1.92 16.44
N GLY A 22 13.69 2.96 17.29
CA GLY A 22 14.41 4.23 17.15
C GLY A 22 13.84 5.20 16.10
N MET A 23 12.71 4.88 15.47
CA MET A 23 12.00 5.77 14.55
C MET A 23 10.84 6.45 15.26
N ARG A 24 10.59 7.74 15.01
CA ARG A 24 9.40 8.44 15.53
C ARG A 24 8.15 7.75 15.02
N THR A 25 7.20 7.51 15.93
CA THR A 25 5.97 6.79 15.62
C THR A 25 4.77 7.58 16.12
N VAL A 26 3.74 7.67 15.29
CA VAL A 26 2.42 8.20 15.67
C VAL A 26 1.45 7.04 15.71
N VAL A 27 0.68 6.95 16.79
CA VAL A 27 -0.42 6.01 16.95
C VAL A 27 -1.73 6.77 17.00
N LEU A 28 -2.63 6.41 16.10
CA LEU A 28 -4.02 6.84 16.11
C LEU A 28 -4.87 5.70 16.66
N GLU A 29 -5.74 5.97 17.61
CA GLU A 29 -6.51 4.92 18.26
C GLU A 29 -7.88 5.40 18.72
N ASN A 30 -8.95 4.64 18.51
CA ASN A 30 -10.27 4.84 19.13
C ASN A 30 -10.67 3.62 19.97
N GLU A 31 -11.95 3.32 20.20
CA GLU A 31 -12.36 2.11 20.94
C GLU A 31 -12.28 0.80 20.12
N LEU A 32 -12.27 0.88 18.78
CA LEU A 32 -12.32 -0.29 17.89
C LEU A 32 -10.98 -0.60 17.21
N VAL A 33 -10.24 0.42 16.80
CA VAL A 33 -9.00 0.25 16.01
C VAL A 33 -7.81 1.00 16.58
N ARG A 34 -6.62 0.50 16.27
CA ARG A 34 -5.33 1.12 16.55
C ARG A 34 -4.46 1.06 15.30
N ILE A 35 -3.93 2.21 14.88
CA ILE A 35 -3.11 2.38 13.70
C ILE A 35 -1.73 2.89 14.14
N SER A 36 -0.66 2.14 13.87
CA SER A 36 0.71 2.55 14.19
C SER A 36 1.49 2.93 12.94
N ILE A 37 2.03 4.15 12.94
CA ILE A 37 2.58 4.82 11.75
C ILE A 37 4.04 5.24 11.99
N LEU A 38 4.96 4.77 11.15
CA LEU A 38 6.38 5.15 11.19
C LEU A 38 6.61 6.47 10.47
N VAL A 39 6.66 7.56 11.23
CA VAL A 39 6.83 8.92 10.70
C VAL A 39 8.18 9.08 9.99
N ASP A 40 9.23 8.47 10.53
CA ASP A 40 10.58 8.57 9.96
C ASP A 40 10.82 7.65 8.77
N LYS A 41 9.81 6.86 8.37
CA LYS A 41 9.89 5.89 7.29
C LYS A 41 8.59 5.88 6.49
N GLY A 42 8.39 6.94 5.72
CA GLY A 42 7.35 7.04 4.71
C GLY A 42 5.91 7.12 5.22
N THR A 43 5.69 7.34 6.53
CA THR A 43 4.38 7.16 7.17
C THR A 43 3.80 5.76 6.99
N GLU A 44 4.68 4.77 6.96
CA GLU A 44 4.32 3.36 6.83
C GLU A 44 3.41 2.92 7.98
N ILE A 45 2.26 2.34 7.64
CA ILE A 45 1.35 1.71 8.60
C ILE A 45 1.80 0.25 8.75
N PHE A 46 2.37 -0.08 9.91
CA PHE A 46 2.82 -1.45 10.20
C PHE A 46 1.87 -2.22 11.11
N GLU A 47 0.87 -1.54 11.69
CA GLU A 47 -0.17 -2.12 12.53
C GLU A 47 -1.51 -1.48 12.15
N PHE A 48 -2.49 -2.31 11.77
CA PHE A 48 -3.89 -1.94 11.68
C PHE A 48 -4.66 -2.95 12.53
N LEU A 49 -4.67 -2.72 13.83
CA LEU A 49 -5.23 -3.64 14.81
C LEU A 49 -6.73 -3.37 15.02
N TYR A 50 -7.55 -4.39 14.79
CA TYR A 50 -8.93 -4.45 15.26
C TYR A 50 -8.98 -5.06 16.65
N LYS A 51 -9.16 -4.19 17.65
CA LYS A 51 -9.00 -4.55 19.06
C LYS A 51 -10.02 -5.54 19.60
N PRO A 52 -11.32 -5.49 19.22
CA PRO A 52 -12.29 -6.43 19.78
C PRO A 52 -11.94 -7.90 19.54
N LYS A 53 -11.11 -8.21 18.53
CA LYS A 53 -10.64 -9.56 18.23
C LYS A 53 -9.12 -9.74 18.39
N ASP A 54 -8.39 -8.71 18.83
CA ASP A 54 -6.93 -8.70 18.83
C ASP A 54 -6.34 -9.13 17.48
N MET A 55 -6.90 -8.61 16.39
CA MET A 55 -6.57 -9.01 15.02
C MET A 55 -5.87 -7.87 14.28
N ASP A 56 -4.57 -8.02 14.03
CA ASP A 56 -3.85 -7.14 13.10
C ASP A 56 -4.06 -7.62 11.67
N LEU A 57 -4.46 -6.70 10.81
CA LEU A 57 -4.71 -6.96 9.39
C LEU A 57 -3.43 -6.82 8.55
N MET A 58 -2.45 -6.07 9.04
CA MET A 58 -1.20 -5.83 8.33
C MET A 58 -0.31 -7.08 8.37
N TRP A 59 0.17 -7.49 7.21
CA TRP A 59 1.21 -8.50 7.14
C TRP A 59 2.53 -7.93 7.62
N LEU A 60 3.31 -8.69 8.40
CA LEU A 60 4.73 -8.41 8.58
C LEU A 60 5.58 -9.52 7.96
N THR A 61 6.67 -9.13 7.31
CA THR A 61 7.69 -10.08 6.89
C THR A 61 8.31 -10.76 8.12
N GLU A 62 8.95 -11.91 7.92
CA GLU A 62 9.71 -12.58 8.98
C GLU A 62 10.83 -11.72 9.61
N ASN A 63 11.26 -10.65 8.95
CA ASN A 63 12.24 -9.72 9.52
C ASN A 63 11.58 -8.60 10.34
N GLY A 64 10.26 -8.43 10.22
CA GLY A 64 9.49 -7.39 10.89
C GLY A 64 9.97 -5.97 10.54
N VAL A 65 9.66 -5.03 11.43
CA VAL A 65 10.09 -3.63 11.27
C VAL A 65 11.59 -3.47 11.50
N GLN A 66 12.26 -2.92 10.49
CA GLN A 66 13.68 -2.59 10.52
C GLN A 66 13.87 -1.09 10.35
N ASN A 67 14.81 -0.52 11.11
CA ASN A 67 15.23 0.86 10.95
C ASN A 67 16.33 0.93 9.87
N PRO A 68 16.12 1.66 8.75
CA PRO A 68 17.11 1.75 7.68
C PRO A 68 18.43 2.42 8.09
N ASN A 69 18.45 3.14 9.22
CA ASN A 69 19.66 3.77 9.75
C ASN A 69 20.42 2.89 10.76
N SER A 70 20.00 1.63 10.96
CA SER A 70 20.62 0.73 11.95
C SER A 70 21.97 0.16 11.50
N TYR A 71 22.20 0.06 10.19
CA TYR A 71 23.48 -0.35 9.60
C TYR A 71 23.64 0.25 8.21
N LEU A 72 24.88 0.34 7.73
CA LEU A 72 25.17 0.80 6.38
C LEU A 72 25.04 -0.36 5.39
N SER A 73 24.33 -0.15 4.28
CA SER A 73 24.32 -1.11 3.18
C SER A 73 25.74 -1.39 2.71
N THR A 74 26.01 -2.64 2.37
CA THR A 74 27.33 -3.08 1.90
C THR A 74 27.49 -2.99 0.38
N SER A 75 26.39 -2.72 -0.34
CA SER A 75 26.35 -2.54 -1.80
C SER A 75 25.35 -1.46 -2.21
N ASP A 76 25.64 -0.78 -3.32
CA ASP A 76 24.67 0.10 -3.99
C ASP A 76 23.72 -0.77 -4.83
N ASP A 77 22.57 -1.12 -4.25
CA ASP A 77 21.54 -1.96 -4.88
C ASP A 77 20.17 -1.25 -4.82
N PRO A 78 19.62 -0.85 -5.98
CA PRO A 78 18.37 -0.08 -6.04
C PRO A 78 17.12 -0.90 -5.71
N ILE A 79 17.22 -2.22 -5.64
CA ILE A 79 16.16 -3.14 -5.18
C ILE A 79 16.28 -3.33 -3.66
N ALA A 80 17.49 -3.60 -3.17
CA ALA A 80 17.76 -3.85 -1.76
C ALA A 80 17.33 -2.67 -0.87
N ALA A 81 17.48 -1.43 -1.34
CA ALA A 81 17.07 -0.23 -0.60
C ALA A 81 15.59 -0.26 -0.16
N PHE A 82 14.71 -0.91 -0.94
CA PHE A 82 13.33 -1.16 -0.53
C PHE A 82 13.21 -2.49 0.20
N ILE A 83 13.60 -3.58 -0.45
CA ILE A 83 13.32 -4.96 -0.01
C ILE A 83 13.94 -5.29 1.35
N ASP A 84 15.16 -4.85 1.63
CA ASP A 84 15.87 -5.21 2.87
C ASP A 84 15.25 -4.55 4.10
N TYR A 85 14.56 -3.43 3.90
CA TYR A 85 13.88 -2.68 4.96
C TYR A 85 12.36 -2.76 4.84
N TYR A 86 11.82 -3.52 3.89
CA TYR A 86 10.38 -3.70 3.73
C TYR A 86 9.85 -4.65 4.82
N PRO A 87 9.03 -4.14 5.76
CA PRO A 87 8.57 -4.93 6.89
C PRO A 87 7.24 -5.63 6.60
N GLY A 88 6.66 -5.47 5.41
CA GLY A 88 5.24 -5.73 5.17
C GLY A 88 4.42 -4.46 5.45
N GLY A 89 3.14 -4.57 5.77
CA GLY A 89 2.27 -3.45 6.13
C GLY A 89 1.84 -2.62 4.93
N TRP A 90 1.81 -1.30 5.10
CA TRP A 90 1.29 -0.37 4.08
C TRP A 90 2.20 0.85 3.88
N GLN A 91 2.75 0.98 2.66
CA GLN A 91 3.62 2.08 2.24
C GLN A 91 2.93 3.01 1.24
N GLU A 92 3.33 4.28 1.28
CA GLU A 92 3.10 5.25 0.21
C GLU A 92 4.14 5.06 -0.90
N VAL A 93 3.72 4.90 -2.15
CA VAL A 93 4.63 4.69 -3.30
C VAL A 93 4.60 5.89 -4.23
N PHE A 94 5.73 6.57 -4.38
CA PHE A 94 5.86 7.78 -5.20
C PHE A 94 7.35 8.20 -5.40
N PRO A 95 7.73 8.77 -6.56
CA PRO A 95 7.00 8.92 -7.82
C PRO A 95 7.20 7.72 -8.79
N ASN A 96 7.77 6.61 -8.31
CA ASN A 96 8.07 5.42 -9.09
C ASN A 96 7.42 4.21 -8.44
N GLY A 97 6.76 3.33 -9.20
CA GLY A 97 6.10 2.12 -8.69
C GLY A 97 6.74 0.85 -9.22
N GLY A 98 6.90 -0.15 -8.36
CA GLY A 98 7.56 -1.39 -8.71
C GLY A 98 9.07 -1.20 -8.83
N SER A 99 9.69 -1.85 -9.82
CA SER A 99 11.13 -1.91 -10.04
C SER A 99 11.80 -0.54 -10.15
N SER A 100 13.12 -0.50 -9.93
CA SER A 100 13.93 0.71 -10.16
C SER A 100 13.76 1.23 -11.58
N SER A 101 13.78 2.55 -11.76
CA SER A 101 13.53 3.19 -13.05
C SER A 101 14.16 4.59 -13.10
N SER A 102 14.06 5.26 -14.25
CA SER A 102 14.61 6.60 -14.42
C SER A 102 13.59 7.56 -15.03
N TYR A 103 13.72 8.85 -14.72
CA TYR A 103 12.87 9.89 -15.29
C TYR A 103 13.58 11.24 -15.27
N LYS A 104 13.63 11.92 -16.42
CA LYS A 104 14.27 13.25 -16.58
C LYS A 104 15.68 13.35 -15.96
N GLY A 105 16.48 12.28 -16.09
CA GLY A 105 17.83 12.21 -15.56
C GLY A 105 17.93 11.83 -14.06
N ALA A 106 16.82 11.74 -13.34
CA ALA A 106 16.78 11.17 -12.00
C ALA A 106 16.69 9.64 -12.05
N GLN A 107 17.37 8.96 -11.13
CA GLN A 107 17.28 7.51 -10.92
C GLN A 107 16.43 7.24 -9.69
N PHE A 108 15.51 6.27 -9.74
CA PHE A 108 14.67 5.84 -8.62
C PHE A 108 14.95 4.39 -8.27
N GLY A 109 15.02 4.12 -6.96
CA GLY A 109 14.97 2.75 -6.47
C GLY A 109 13.57 2.17 -6.63
N GLN A 110 13.43 0.90 -6.25
CA GLN A 110 12.13 0.24 -6.19
C GLN A 110 11.16 1.07 -5.31
N HIS A 111 9.94 1.29 -5.82
CA HIS A 111 8.87 2.08 -5.19
C HIS A 111 9.19 3.56 -4.88
N GLY A 112 10.23 4.12 -5.49
CA GLY A 112 10.50 5.56 -5.47
C GLY A 112 11.26 6.00 -4.22
N GLU A 113 10.86 7.15 -3.64
CA GLU A 113 11.59 7.73 -2.51
C GLU A 113 10.72 7.96 -1.27
N VAL A 114 9.42 8.25 -1.43
CA VAL A 114 8.61 8.72 -0.30
C VAL A 114 8.43 7.66 0.81
N ALA A 115 8.43 6.37 0.45
CA ALA A 115 8.37 5.24 1.39
C ALA A 115 9.55 5.19 2.37
N HIS A 116 10.68 5.80 2.02
CA HIS A 116 11.92 5.77 2.79
C HIS A 116 12.26 7.11 3.45
N MET A 117 11.49 8.16 3.17
CA MET A 117 11.76 9.49 3.69
C MET A 117 11.11 9.69 5.06
N PRO A 118 11.73 10.48 5.96
CA PRO A 118 11.03 10.98 7.12
C PRO A 118 10.04 12.06 6.73
N TRP A 119 8.82 11.98 7.28
CA TRP A 119 7.77 12.96 7.08
C TRP A 119 7.72 13.95 8.25
N HIS A 120 7.21 15.15 7.97
CA HIS A 120 6.74 16.06 9.00
C HIS A 120 5.31 15.67 9.38
N TYR A 121 4.89 15.94 10.62
CA TYR A 121 3.50 15.78 11.02
C TYR A 121 3.01 16.92 11.93
N GLU A 122 1.71 17.16 11.87
CA GLU A 122 0.95 18.09 12.68
C GLU A 122 -0.35 17.41 13.14
N ILE A 123 -0.68 17.53 14.42
CA ILE A 123 -1.98 17.09 14.94
C ILE A 123 -2.98 18.21 14.68
N THR A 124 -3.93 17.97 13.77
CA THR A 124 -4.90 18.98 13.34
C THR A 124 -6.22 18.90 14.11
N GLN A 125 -6.50 17.75 14.74
CA GLN A 125 -7.67 17.57 15.59
C GLN A 125 -7.38 16.53 16.68
N ASP A 126 -7.75 16.83 17.92
CA ASP A 126 -7.56 15.94 19.08
C ASP A 126 -8.73 16.02 20.07
N THR A 127 -9.87 15.40 19.73
CA THR A 127 -11.05 15.29 20.62
C THR A 127 -11.44 13.84 20.87
N THR A 128 -12.30 13.60 21.86
CA THR A 128 -12.81 12.26 22.19
C THR A 128 -13.59 11.61 21.04
N GLU A 129 -14.23 12.42 20.20
CA GLU A 129 -15.09 12.02 19.08
C GLU A 129 -14.31 11.83 17.79
N ARG A 130 -13.25 12.61 17.56
CA ARG A 130 -12.44 12.55 16.34
C ARG A 130 -11.01 13.03 16.56
N ILE A 131 -10.08 12.32 15.94
CA ILE A 131 -8.66 12.70 15.86
C ILE A 131 -8.22 12.77 14.40
N SER A 132 -7.30 13.69 14.11
CA SER A 132 -6.70 13.82 12.78
C SER A 132 -5.24 14.24 12.88
N VAL A 133 -4.39 13.60 12.10
CA VAL A 133 -2.97 13.95 11.95
C VAL A 133 -2.65 14.15 10.48
N ARG A 134 -2.08 15.31 10.17
CA ARG A 134 -1.58 15.65 8.85
C ARG A 134 -0.09 15.37 8.78
N PHE A 135 0.32 14.59 7.79
CA PHE A 135 1.69 14.32 7.43
C PHE A 135 2.04 15.06 6.14
N SER A 136 3.31 15.46 6.00
CA SER A 136 3.80 16.04 4.74
C SER A 136 5.26 15.70 4.45
N VAL A 137 5.59 15.62 3.16
CA VAL A 137 6.95 15.42 2.66
C VAL A 137 7.15 16.18 1.35
N ARG A 138 8.39 16.56 1.07
CA ARG A 138 8.81 17.05 -0.25
C ARG A 138 9.88 16.13 -0.80
N THR A 139 9.65 15.60 -1.99
CA THR A 139 10.59 14.71 -2.68
C THR A 139 11.87 15.45 -3.06
N LYS A 140 12.97 14.71 -3.20
CA LYS A 140 14.30 15.26 -3.48
C LYS A 140 14.62 15.28 -4.96
N LYS A 141 14.21 14.27 -5.71
CA LYS A 141 14.67 14.07 -7.10
C LYS A 141 13.80 14.81 -8.11
N VAL A 142 12.49 14.82 -7.89
CA VAL A 142 11.51 15.59 -8.67
C VAL A 142 10.76 16.49 -7.69
N PRO A 143 10.48 17.76 -8.00
CA PRO A 143 9.98 18.72 -7.01
C PRO A 143 8.48 18.55 -6.77
N PHE A 144 8.09 17.58 -5.94
CA PHE A 144 6.72 17.39 -5.49
C PHE A 144 6.57 17.68 -4.00
N SER A 145 5.37 18.06 -3.60
CA SER A 145 4.91 18.06 -2.21
C SER A 145 3.78 17.04 -2.06
N LEU A 146 3.85 16.20 -1.05
CA LEU A 146 2.77 15.27 -0.69
C LEU A 146 2.27 15.64 0.70
N THR A 147 0.95 15.66 0.86
CA THR A 147 0.27 15.83 2.15
C THR A 147 -0.74 14.71 2.33
N LYS A 148 -0.81 14.13 3.52
CA LYS A 148 -1.73 13.06 3.88
C LYS A 148 -2.35 13.32 5.24
N THR A 149 -3.67 13.35 5.35
CA THR A 149 -4.38 13.49 6.62
C THR A 149 -5.05 12.18 6.97
N MET A 150 -4.65 11.57 8.08
CA MET A 150 -5.25 10.35 8.62
C MET A 150 -6.15 10.68 9.80
N SER A 151 -7.37 10.15 9.81
CA SER A 151 -8.36 10.43 10.86
C SER A 151 -9.08 9.19 11.36
N LEU A 152 -9.42 9.17 12.65
CA LEU A 152 -10.32 8.20 13.27
C LEU A 152 -11.51 8.94 13.92
N VAL A 153 -12.67 8.29 13.92
CA VAL A 153 -13.91 8.77 14.53
C VAL A 153 -14.40 7.73 15.54
N SER A 154 -14.94 8.17 16.67
CA SER A 154 -15.47 7.25 17.69
C SER A 154 -16.72 6.54 17.19
N GLY A 155 -16.86 5.28 17.57
CA GLY A 155 -17.89 4.35 17.10
C GLY A 155 -17.59 3.69 15.75
N GLN A 156 -16.45 3.97 15.11
CA GLN A 156 -16.15 3.50 13.76
C GLN A 156 -14.80 2.77 13.69
N ALA A 157 -14.80 1.55 13.15
CA ALA A 157 -13.57 0.81 12.86
C ALA A 157 -12.96 1.23 11.51
N THR A 158 -12.90 2.55 11.25
CA THR A 158 -12.53 3.12 9.95
C THR A 158 -11.38 4.10 10.08
N LEU A 159 -10.34 3.89 9.26
CA LEU A 159 -9.31 4.88 8.98
C LEU A 159 -9.71 5.68 7.74
N TYR A 160 -9.83 7.00 7.90
CA TYR A 160 -10.05 7.94 6.79
C TYR A 160 -8.71 8.56 6.38
N ILE A 161 -8.46 8.64 5.08
CA ILE A 161 -7.25 9.17 4.50
C ILE A 161 -7.60 10.15 3.38
N ASP A 162 -7.14 11.39 3.51
CA ASP A 162 -7.21 12.43 2.47
C ASP A 162 -5.79 12.82 2.07
N GLU A 163 -5.47 12.76 0.78
CA GLU A 163 -4.15 13.05 0.25
C GLU A 163 -4.17 14.10 -0.86
N GLU A 164 -3.06 14.82 -0.99
CA GLU A 164 -2.81 15.78 -2.04
C GLU A 164 -1.36 15.68 -2.51
N VAL A 165 -1.17 15.61 -3.83
CA VAL A 165 0.12 15.75 -4.50
C VAL A 165 0.15 17.09 -5.23
N GLU A 166 1.21 17.87 -5.04
CA GLU A 166 1.43 19.15 -5.70
C GLU A 166 2.75 19.11 -6.49
N ASN A 167 2.70 19.59 -7.74
CA ASN A 167 3.91 19.86 -8.52
C ASN A 167 4.48 21.23 -8.13
N LEU A 168 5.74 21.30 -7.68
CA LEU A 168 6.37 22.55 -7.25
C LEU A 168 7.24 23.21 -8.33
N SER A 169 7.11 22.79 -9.60
CA SER A 169 7.93 23.30 -10.70
C SER A 169 7.11 23.95 -11.81
N ASP A 170 7.83 24.72 -12.64
CA ASP A 170 7.32 25.33 -13.88
C ASP A 170 7.10 24.32 -15.03
N TYR A 171 7.34 23.03 -14.80
CA TYR A 171 7.27 22.00 -15.83
C TYR A 171 6.24 20.94 -15.46
N SER A 172 5.47 20.49 -16.44
CA SER A 172 4.60 19.33 -16.27
C SER A 172 5.44 18.10 -15.92
N GLN A 173 4.97 17.32 -14.95
CA GLN A 173 5.65 16.13 -14.45
C GLN A 173 4.82 14.87 -14.66
N ARG A 174 5.51 13.73 -14.74
CA ARG A 174 4.91 12.39 -14.74
C ARG A 174 5.25 11.68 -13.44
N TYR A 175 4.35 10.84 -12.96
CA TYR A 175 4.53 10.13 -11.71
C TYR A 175 3.76 8.81 -11.69
N MET A 176 4.21 7.89 -10.85
CA MET A 176 3.42 6.80 -10.31
C MET A 176 3.12 7.11 -8.85
N TRP A 177 1.88 6.88 -8.45
CA TRP A 177 1.36 7.08 -7.11
C TRP A 177 0.54 5.86 -6.74
N GLY A 178 0.78 5.28 -5.56
CA GLY A 178 -0.02 4.15 -5.11
C GLY A 178 0.09 3.86 -3.61
N GLN A 179 -0.89 3.09 -3.15
CA GLN A 179 -1.05 2.65 -1.77
C GLN A 179 -0.70 1.17 -1.70
N HIS A 180 0.52 0.83 -1.27
CA HIS A 180 1.04 -0.53 -1.28
C HIS A 180 0.60 -1.29 -0.02
N ILE A 181 -0.66 -1.77 0.00
CA ILE A 181 -1.29 -2.42 1.16
C ILE A 181 -1.04 -3.93 1.11
N ALA A 182 -0.29 -4.47 2.07
CA ALA A 182 -0.02 -5.89 2.19
C ALA A 182 -0.72 -6.55 3.39
N LEU A 183 -1.47 -7.61 3.10
CA LEU A 183 -2.30 -8.36 4.05
C LEU A 183 -1.76 -9.78 4.20
N GLY A 184 -1.82 -10.34 5.41
CA GLY A 184 -1.16 -11.60 5.75
C GLY A 184 -1.60 -12.14 7.10
N LYS A 185 -0.87 -13.12 7.63
CA LYS A 185 -1.12 -13.66 8.99
C LYS A 185 -1.05 -12.51 10.03
N PRO A 186 -1.90 -12.50 11.08
CA PRO A 186 -2.88 -13.52 11.42
C PRO A 186 -4.24 -13.36 10.75
N PHE A 187 -4.51 -12.30 9.99
CA PHE A 187 -5.80 -12.07 9.33
C PHE A 187 -6.03 -13.00 8.13
N LEU A 188 -5.06 -13.05 7.23
CA LEU A 188 -5.13 -13.77 5.96
C LEU A 188 -4.83 -15.27 6.12
N ASP A 189 -5.62 -16.12 5.48
CA ASP A 189 -5.35 -17.55 5.25
C ASP A 189 -6.16 -18.04 4.02
N GLU A 190 -6.11 -19.34 3.73
CA GLU A 190 -6.80 -19.97 2.59
C GLU A 190 -8.34 -19.85 2.64
N SER A 191 -8.92 -19.46 3.78
CA SER A 191 -10.37 -19.23 3.91
C SER A 191 -10.80 -17.81 3.55
N CYS A 192 -9.85 -16.95 3.15
CA CYS A 192 -10.15 -15.60 2.73
C CYS A 192 -10.74 -15.56 1.31
N LEU A 193 -11.79 -14.73 1.16
CA LEU A 193 -12.42 -14.40 -0.12
C LEU A 193 -12.25 -12.91 -0.41
N ILE A 194 -12.01 -12.58 -1.68
CA ILE A 194 -11.87 -11.20 -2.15
C ILE A 194 -13.11 -10.81 -2.96
N HIS A 195 -13.78 -9.73 -2.57
CA HIS A 195 -14.92 -9.17 -3.29
C HIS A 195 -14.57 -7.82 -3.89
N MET A 196 -15.12 -7.56 -5.09
CA MET A 196 -14.92 -6.34 -5.86
C MET A 196 -16.22 -6.00 -6.61
N PRO A 197 -16.39 -4.78 -7.13
CA PRO A 197 -17.55 -4.44 -7.94
C PRO A 197 -17.59 -5.26 -9.24
N ALA A 198 -18.80 -5.41 -9.80
CA ALA A 198 -18.98 -5.97 -11.13
C ALA A 198 -18.30 -5.10 -12.19
N GLY A 199 -17.82 -5.73 -13.27
CA GLY A 199 -17.15 -5.05 -14.38
C GLY A 199 -15.64 -4.85 -14.18
N VAL A 200 -15.08 -5.27 -13.05
CA VAL A 200 -13.62 -5.31 -12.87
C VAL A 200 -13.02 -6.32 -13.84
N ARG A 201 -11.91 -5.94 -14.48
CA ARG A 201 -11.17 -6.77 -15.44
C ARG A 201 -9.77 -7.05 -14.92
N ILE A 202 -9.31 -8.28 -15.16
CA ILE A 202 -7.95 -8.73 -14.92
C ILE A 202 -7.13 -8.45 -16.16
N ARG A 203 -5.97 -7.82 -16.00
CA ARG A 203 -4.95 -7.63 -17.02
C ARG A 203 -3.66 -8.29 -16.57
N THR A 204 -3.05 -9.04 -17.46
CA THR A 204 -1.77 -9.69 -17.26
C THR A 204 -0.73 -9.07 -18.19
N GLU A 205 0.53 -9.04 -17.75
CA GLU A 205 1.66 -8.67 -18.62
C GLU A 205 1.88 -9.70 -19.72
N GLU A 206 2.59 -9.30 -20.77
CA GLU A 206 3.05 -10.22 -21.81
C GLU A 206 3.97 -11.31 -21.23
N ALA A 207 3.86 -12.52 -21.78
CA ALA A 207 4.59 -13.69 -21.26
C ALA A 207 6.14 -13.53 -21.32
N ASN A 208 6.64 -12.71 -22.25
CA ASN A 208 8.06 -12.42 -22.38
C ASN A 208 8.60 -11.51 -21.26
N GLN A 209 7.73 -10.81 -20.53
CA GLN A 209 8.11 -9.94 -19.41
C GLN A 209 8.06 -10.71 -18.08
N ASN A 210 7.06 -11.58 -17.91
CA ASN A 210 6.94 -12.43 -16.72
C ASN A 210 6.24 -13.75 -17.06
N PRO A 211 6.98 -14.86 -17.22
CA PRO A 211 6.41 -16.13 -17.67
C PRO A 211 5.77 -16.96 -16.54
N SER A 212 5.89 -16.54 -15.27
CA SER A 212 5.43 -17.33 -14.12
C SER A 212 4.12 -16.80 -13.53
N GLY A 213 3.24 -17.71 -13.12
CA GLY A 213 2.02 -17.41 -12.38
C GLY A 213 1.00 -18.54 -12.46
N ARG A 214 -0.19 -18.33 -11.89
CA ARG A 214 -1.32 -19.27 -11.98
C ARG A 214 -2.14 -19.01 -13.23
N VAL A 215 -2.16 -17.77 -13.72
CA VAL A 215 -2.94 -17.36 -14.88
C VAL A 215 -2.06 -17.13 -16.10
N LYS A 216 -2.62 -17.46 -17.27
CA LYS A 216 -1.99 -17.26 -18.57
C LYS A 216 -1.76 -15.78 -18.83
N ARG A 217 -0.55 -15.47 -19.29
CA ARG A 217 -0.04 -14.10 -19.49
C ARG A 217 -0.45 -13.55 -20.86
N GLY A 218 -0.36 -12.23 -21.05
CA GLY A 218 -0.72 -11.51 -22.29
C GLY A 218 -2.22 -11.49 -22.60
N ASN A 219 -3.07 -11.66 -21.59
CA ASN A 219 -4.52 -11.74 -21.74
C ASN A 219 -5.26 -10.80 -20.78
N GLU A 220 -6.51 -10.51 -21.15
CA GLU A 220 -7.48 -9.85 -20.29
C GLU A 220 -8.65 -10.79 -19.98
N TYR A 221 -9.15 -10.72 -18.74
CA TYR A 221 -10.26 -11.54 -18.27
C TYR A 221 -11.25 -10.69 -17.46
N GLU A 222 -12.45 -11.22 -17.23
CA GLU A 222 -13.40 -10.63 -16.29
C GLU A 222 -13.15 -11.17 -14.88
N TRP A 223 -13.06 -10.28 -13.90
CA TRP A 223 -12.89 -10.69 -12.50
C TRP A 223 -14.09 -11.53 -12.03
N PRO A 224 -13.88 -12.62 -11.27
CA PRO A 224 -12.60 -13.08 -10.70
C PRO A 224 -11.91 -14.20 -11.46
N LEU A 225 -12.41 -14.57 -12.65
CA LEU A 225 -12.02 -15.80 -13.31
C LEU A 225 -11.02 -15.54 -14.44
N ALA A 226 -9.95 -16.32 -14.47
CA ALA A 226 -8.97 -16.34 -15.55
C ALA A 226 -8.67 -17.78 -15.96
N TYR A 227 -7.87 -17.96 -17.01
CA TYR A 227 -7.43 -19.28 -17.45
C TYR A 227 -5.93 -19.47 -17.21
N ASN A 228 -5.51 -20.67 -16.83
CA ASN A 228 -4.09 -21.04 -16.79
C ASN A 228 -3.58 -21.45 -18.21
N GLU A 229 -2.30 -21.81 -18.31
CA GLU A 229 -1.69 -22.25 -19.58
C GLU A 229 -2.31 -23.54 -20.16
N LEU A 230 -2.95 -24.36 -19.31
CA LEU A 230 -3.67 -25.58 -19.72
C LEU A 230 -5.12 -25.31 -20.14
N GLY A 231 -5.59 -24.07 -20.04
CA GLY A 231 -6.98 -23.70 -20.34
C GLY A 231 -7.97 -24.03 -19.20
N GLU A 232 -7.47 -24.32 -18.00
CA GLU A 232 -8.29 -24.54 -16.81
C GLU A 232 -8.62 -23.22 -16.13
N LEU A 233 -9.81 -23.15 -15.51
CA LEU A 233 -10.30 -21.97 -14.85
C LEU A 233 -9.60 -21.77 -13.50
N VAL A 234 -9.10 -20.56 -13.25
CA VAL A 234 -8.50 -20.12 -12.00
C VAL A 234 -9.34 -18.98 -11.43
N ASP A 235 -9.81 -19.15 -10.21
CA ASP A 235 -10.52 -18.11 -9.46
C ASP A 235 -9.52 -17.32 -8.60
N LEU A 236 -9.27 -16.06 -8.98
CA LEU A 236 -8.36 -15.16 -8.28
C LEU A 236 -8.97 -14.54 -7.02
N SER A 237 -10.27 -14.68 -6.78
CA SER A 237 -10.92 -14.23 -5.55
C SER A 237 -10.65 -15.14 -4.36
N GLN A 238 -10.17 -16.36 -4.61
CA GLN A 238 -9.83 -17.36 -3.61
C GLN A 238 -8.32 -17.46 -3.43
N LEU A 239 -7.87 -17.48 -2.18
CA LEU A 239 -6.45 -17.64 -1.89
C LEU A 239 -6.06 -19.12 -1.96
N PRO A 240 -5.03 -19.49 -2.74
CA PRO A 240 -4.64 -20.87 -2.92
C PRO A 240 -3.76 -21.37 -1.75
N PRO A 241 -3.51 -22.68 -1.67
CA PRO A 241 -2.64 -23.24 -0.64
C PRO A 241 -1.21 -22.70 -0.66
N LYS A 242 -0.54 -22.74 0.49
CA LYS A 242 0.88 -22.43 0.59
C LYS A 242 1.71 -23.29 -0.39
N GLY A 243 2.69 -22.67 -1.05
CA GLY A 243 3.53 -23.27 -2.09
C GLY A 243 3.02 -23.02 -3.51
N THR A 244 1.86 -22.38 -3.67
CA THR A 244 1.34 -21.99 -4.98
C THR A 244 2.17 -20.86 -5.59
N ALA A 245 2.34 -20.88 -6.92
CA ALA A 245 3.11 -19.90 -7.67
C ALA A 245 2.70 -18.45 -7.36
N SER A 246 3.71 -17.61 -7.13
CA SER A 246 3.55 -16.18 -6.93
C SER A 246 3.31 -15.47 -8.26
N GLU A 247 2.49 -14.43 -8.25
CA GLU A 247 2.21 -13.65 -9.44
C GLU A 247 1.74 -12.24 -9.11
N ILE A 248 1.71 -11.39 -10.13
CA ILE A 248 1.08 -10.09 -10.07
C ILE A 248 0.14 -9.93 -11.25
N VAL A 249 -1.06 -9.44 -10.99
CA VAL A 249 -2.03 -9.04 -12.02
C VAL A 249 -2.50 -7.61 -11.76
N TYR A 250 -3.00 -6.95 -12.79
CA TYR A 250 -3.52 -5.58 -12.70
C TYR A 250 -5.02 -5.60 -12.89
N LEU A 251 -5.75 -5.05 -11.94
CA LEU A 251 -7.19 -4.97 -11.97
C LEU A 251 -7.63 -3.57 -12.36
N THR A 252 -8.62 -3.48 -13.24
CA THR A 252 -9.14 -2.22 -13.81
C THR A 252 -10.66 -2.23 -13.86
N GLY A 253 -11.28 -1.11 -14.23
CA GLY A 253 -12.73 -1.06 -14.45
C GLY A 253 -13.55 -0.77 -13.19
N PHE A 254 -12.93 -0.14 -12.18
CA PHE A 254 -13.58 0.27 -10.93
C PHE A 254 -14.57 1.45 -11.06
N GLY A 255 -14.68 2.05 -12.25
CA GLY A 255 -15.49 3.25 -12.46
C GLY A 255 -14.95 4.45 -11.67
N ASN A 256 -15.82 5.18 -10.97
CA ASN A 256 -15.42 6.36 -10.20
C ASN A 256 -15.06 6.05 -8.74
N ASN A 257 -15.67 5.03 -8.16
CA ASN A 257 -15.53 4.67 -6.75
C ASN A 257 -15.03 3.23 -6.66
N GLY A 258 -13.72 3.08 -6.48
CA GLY A 258 -13.11 1.77 -6.32
C GLY A 258 -13.37 1.22 -4.95
N TRP A 259 -13.62 -0.09 -4.87
CA TRP A 259 -13.63 -0.79 -3.60
C TRP A 259 -13.21 -2.24 -3.77
N TYR A 260 -12.64 -2.80 -2.70
CA TYR A 260 -12.52 -4.23 -2.51
C TYR A 260 -12.81 -4.58 -1.04
N SER A 261 -13.18 -5.83 -0.79
CA SER A 261 -13.14 -6.39 0.56
C SER A 261 -12.43 -7.73 0.59
N VAL A 262 -11.75 -7.99 1.70
CA VAL A 262 -11.15 -9.29 2.02
C VAL A 262 -11.88 -9.81 3.24
N VAL A 263 -12.49 -10.99 3.15
CA VAL A 263 -13.32 -11.57 4.21
C VAL A 263 -12.74 -12.89 4.64
N ASN A 264 -12.40 -13.03 5.92
CA ASN A 264 -12.08 -14.32 6.51
C ASN A 264 -13.33 -14.89 7.17
N GLY A 265 -13.99 -15.83 6.49
CA GLY A 265 -15.25 -16.42 6.96
C GLY A 265 -15.09 -17.24 8.24
N GLN A 266 -13.93 -17.88 8.45
CA GLN A 266 -13.68 -18.68 9.66
C GLN A 266 -13.44 -17.82 10.89
N LYS A 267 -12.76 -16.67 10.73
CA LYS A 267 -12.49 -15.72 11.81
C LYS A 267 -13.62 -14.72 12.04
N GLY A 268 -14.61 -14.66 11.14
CA GLY A 268 -15.74 -13.74 11.22
C GLY A 268 -15.26 -12.29 11.27
N ILE A 269 -14.39 -11.91 10.34
CA ILE A 269 -13.82 -10.56 10.22
C ILE A 269 -13.51 -10.26 8.76
N GLY A 270 -13.71 -9.02 8.34
CA GLY A 270 -13.35 -8.54 7.01
C GLY A 270 -12.79 -7.13 7.03
N MET A 271 -12.05 -6.81 5.97
CA MET A 271 -11.51 -5.49 5.67
C MET A 271 -12.15 -4.99 4.39
N LYS A 272 -12.59 -3.73 4.35
CA LYS A 272 -13.05 -3.06 3.15
C LYS A 272 -12.19 -1.83 2.89
N VAL A 273 -11.74 -1.66 1.66
CA VAL A 273 -11.03 -0.47 1.20
C VAL A 273 -11.86 0.19 0.11
N GLU A 274 -12.07 1.49 0.21
CA GLU A 274 -12.81 2.29 -0.76
C GLU A 274 -11.99 3.53 -1.11
N TRP A 275 -11.93 3.91 -2.39
CA TRP A 275 -11.09 5.01 -2.85
C TRP A 275 -11.65 5.70 -4.11
N ASP A 276 -11.13 6.90 -4.41
CA ASP A 276 -11.39 7.59 -5.67
C ASP A 276 -10.63 6.92 -6.83
N ALA A 277 -11.33 6.06 -7.57
CA ALA A 277 -10.76 5.32 -8.70
C ALA A 277 -10.50 6.20 -9.92
N ARG A 278 -10.97 7.45 -9.94
CA ARG A 278 -10.57 8.41 -11.00
C ARG A 278 -9.13 8.85 -10.83
N THR A 279 -8.64 8.87 -9.58
CA THR A 279 -7.24 9.21 -9.26
C THR A 279 -6.34 7.98 -9.34
N LEU A 280 -6.76 6.85 -8.76
CA LEU A 280 -6.03 5.58 -8.80
C LEU A 280 -6.88 4.49 -9.50
N PRO A 281 -6.90 4.44 -10.84
CA PRO A 281 -7.80 3.57 -11.60
C PRO A 281 -7.36 2.10 -11.67
N TYR A 282 -6.15 1.78 -11.23
CA TYR A 282 -5.60 0.43 -11.21
C TYR A 282 -5.55 -0.10 -9.78
N LEU A 283 -5.69 -1.41 -9.62
CA LEU A 283 -5.40 -2.12 -8.39
C LEU A 283 -4.37 -3.22 -8.72
N TRP A 284 -3.16 -3.11 -8.18
CA TRP A 284 -2.16 -4.17 -8.32
C TRP A 284 -2.50 -5.27 -7.35
N TYR A 285 -2.52 -6.51 -7.84
CA TYR A 285 -2.78 -7.69 -7.03
C TYR A 285 -1.53 -8.55 -6.99
N TRP A 286 -0.64 -8.22 -6.05
CA TRP A 286 0.56 -9.00 -5.75
C TRP A 286 0.19 -10.21 -4.90
N GLN A 287 0.73 -11.37 -5.24
CA GLN A 287 0.41 -12.64 -4.60
C GLN A 287 1.70 -13.40 -4.33
N GLU A 288 2.01 -13.65 -3.04
CA GLU A 288 3.13 -14.48 -2.62
C GLU A 288 2.64 -15.53 -1.64
N PHE A 289 2.63 -16.79 -2.09
CA PHE A 289 2.11 -17.91 -1.30
C PHE A 289 3.22 -18.89 -0.86
N GLY A 290 4.48 -18.50 -0.95
CA GLY A 290 5.63 -19.28 -0.49
C GLY A 290 6.34 -20.08 -1.60
N ALA A 291 5.98 -19.88 -2.87
CA ALA A 291 6.66 -20.52 -4.00
C ALA A 291 8.01 -19.88 -4.34
N THR A 292 8.22 -18.60 -3.98
CA THR A 292 9.49 -17.92 -4.25
C THR A 292 10.55 -18.36 -3.25
N THR A 293 11.20 -19.51 -3.52
CA THR A 293 12.18 -20.16 -2.63
C THR A 293 13.60 -19.56 -2.69
N ARG A 294 13.83 -18.57 -3.56
CA ARG A 294 15.09 -17.83 -3.68
C ARG A 294 14.94 -16.42 -3.11
N TYR A 295 16.00 -15.62 -3.20
CA TYR A 295 15.93 -14.20 -2.92
C TYR A 295 14.74 -13.56 -3.69
N PRO A 296 13.95 -12.67 -3.05
CA PRO A 296 14.11 -12.17 -1.68
C PRO A 296 13.28 -12.92 -0.60
N TRP A 297 12.36 -13.80 -0.98
CA TRP A 297 11.33 -14.33 -0.07
C TRP A 297 11.70 -15.64 0.61
N TYR A 298 12.55 -16.47 0.00
CA TYR A 298 13.03 -17.75 0.55
C TYR A 298 11.90 -18.70 1.01
N GLY A 299 10.72 -18.63 0.38
CA GLY A 299 9.55 -19.46 0.67
C GLY A 299 8.91 -19.19 2.05
N ARG A 300 9.26 -18.07 2.68
CA ARG A 300 8.87 -17.77 4.07
C ARG A 300 7.54 -17.06 4.21
N HIS A 301 6.94 -16.60 3.12
CA HIS A 301 5.84 -15.65 3.15
C HIS A 301 4.54 -16.24 2.59
N TYR A 302 3.43 -15.74 3.10
CA TYR A 302 2.07 -16.02 2.63
C TYR A 302 1.29 -14.72 2.84
N ASN A 303 1.11 -13.97 1.77
CA ASN A 303 0.52 -12.65 1.80
C ASN A 303 -0.01 -12.26 0.41
N ILE A 304 -0.84 -11.24 0.40
CA ILE A 304 -1.25 -10.55 -0.82
C ILE A 304 -1.02 -9.05 -0.67
N GLY A 305 -0.71 -8.38 -1.78
CA GLY A 305 -0.81 -6.94 -1.93
C GLY A 305 -2.07 -6.61 -2.74
N LEU A 306 -2.93 -5.73 -2.23
CA LEU A 306 -4.06 -5.16 -2.97
C LEU A 306 -3.88 -3.65 -3.00
N GLU A 307 -3.31 -3.14 -4.09
CA GLU A 307 -2.62 -1.86 -4.05
C GLU A 307 -3.21 -0.89 -5.07
N PRO A 308 -4.03 0.11 -4.64
CA PRO A 308 -4.53 1.13 -5.56
C PRO A 308 -3.38 1.95 -6.15
N PHE A 309 -3.34 2.10 -7.47
CA PHE A 309 -2.28 2.78 -8.21
C PHE A 309 -2.81 3.64 -9.36
N VAL A 310 -2.07 4.70 -9.68
CA VAL A 310 -2.36 5.60 -10.81
C VAL A 310 -2.13 4.92 -12.17
N GLY A 311 -1.19 3.97 -12.22
CA GLY A 311 -0.72 3.34 -13.46
C GLY A 311 -0.17 1.93 -13.23
N TYR A 312 0.32 1.31 -14.30
CA TYR A 312 0.89 -0.03 -14.34
C TYR A 312 1.97 -0.05 -15.45
N PRO A 313 2.85 -1.06 -15.55
CA PRO A 313 3.06 -2.20 -14.67
C PRO A 313 4.01 -1.87 -13.50
N THR A 314 4.47 -2.91 -12.81
CA THR A 314 5.52 -2.88 -11.77
C THR A 314 6.94 -2.73 -12.32
N TYR A 315 7.09 -2.28 -13.57
CA TYR A 315 8.39 -2.03 -14.22
C TYR A 315 8.81 -0.54 -14.19
N GLY A 316 8.24 0.23 -13.26
CA GLY A 316 8.66 1.59 -13.00
C GLY A 316 8.04 2.65 -13.92
N ILE A 317 8.37 3.90 -13.61
CA ILE A 317 7.78 5.10 -14.21
C ILE A 317 8.04 5.20 -15.71
N GLU A 318 9.21 4.79 -16.20
CA GLU A 318 9.54 4.85 -17.62
C GLU A 318 8.59 4.00 -18.46
N GLU A 319 8.33 2.76 -18.03
CA GLU A 319 7.39 1.86 -18.69
C GLU A 319 5.95 2.37 -18.58
N ALA A 320 5.56 2.87 -17.41
CA ALA A 320 4.24 3.48 -17.23
C ALA A 320 4.05 4.73 -18.12
N ILE A 321 5.11 5.50 -18.41
CA ILE A 321 5.07 6.59 -19.38
C ILE A 321 4.90 6.04 -20.79
N SER A 322 5.70 5.03 -21.16
CA SER A 322 5.69 4.39 -22.48
C SER A 322 4.31 3.85 -22.85
N ASN A 323 3.65 3.17 -21.92
CA ASN A 323 2.31 2.61 -22.13
C ASN A 323 1.16 3.60 -21.89
N GLY A 324 1.47 4.84 -21.50
CA GLY A 324 0.49 5.92 -21.30
C GLY A 324 -0.27 5.91 -19.97
N SER A 325 0.02 4.99 -19.04
CA SER A 325 -0.70 4.90 -17.76
C SER A 325 -0.13 5.76 -16.63
N ALA A 326 1.09 6.27 -16.75
CA ALA A 326 1.67 7.15 -15.74
C ALA A 326 0.82 8.42 -15.56
N GLY A 327 0.63 8.84 -14.32
CA GLY A 327 -0.04 10.10 -14.00
C GLY A 327 0.68 11.29 -14.62
N SER A 328 -0.07 12.38 -14.84
CA SER A 328 0.44 13.66 -15.30
C SER A 328 -0.09 14.78 -14.43
N ILE A 329 0.74 15.78 -14.18
CA ILE A 329 0.39 16.94 -13.35
C ILE A 329 1.07 18.19 -13.91
N GLU A 330 0.27 19.22 -14.13
CA GLU A 330 0.72 20.49 -14.71
C GLU A 330 1.53 21.32 -13.71
N PRO A 331 2.24 22.37 -14.16
CA PRO A 331 2.96 23.28 -13.28
C PRO A 331 2.06 23.82 -12.16
N TYR A 332 2.49 23.66 -10.90
CA TYR A 332 1.75 24.12 -9.72
C TYR A 332 0.35 23.53 -9.54
N GLU A 333 0.00 22.50 -10.30
CA GLU A 333 -1.26 21.78 -10.15
C GLU A 333 -1.22 20.91 -8.90
N ARG A 334 -2.41 20.69 -8.33
CA ARG A 334 -2.67 19.76 -7.22
C ARG A 334 -3.62 18.66 -7.66
N LYS A 335 -3.30 17.42 -7.31
CA LYS A 335 -4.17 16.25 -7.47
C LYS A 335 -4.56 15.74 -6.09
N LYS A 336 -5.86 15.47 -5.90
CA LYS A 336 -6.41 14.98 -4.64
C LYS A 336 -6.80 13.51 -4.74
N PHE A 337 -6.73 12.84 -3.60
CA PHE A 337 -7.12 11.45 -3.43
C PHE A 337 -7.78 11.28 -2.07
N ALA A 338 -8.81 10.44 -2.01
CA ALA A 338 -9.45 10.08 -0.76
C ALA A 338 -9.61 8.56 -0.71
N MET A 339 -9.39 8.00 0.47
CA MET A 339 -9.54 6.58 0.77
C MET A 339 -10.13 6.40 2.16
N GLN A 340 -10.91 5.35 2.33
CA GLN A 340 -11.28 4.85 3.65
C GLN A 340 -11.05 3.35 3.73
N VAL A 341 -10.62 2.91 4.92
CA VAL A 341 -10.37 1.51 5.23
C VAL A 341 -11.14 1.14 6.48
N SER A 342 -12.06 0.19 6.36
CA SER A 342 -12.96 -0.22 7.43
C SER A 342 -12.77 -1.69 7.77
N VAL A 343 -12.83 -2.02 9.06
CA VAL A 343 -12.92 -3.40 9.55
C VAL A 343 -14.36 -3.69 9.98
N PHE A 344 -14.88 -4.86 9.62
CA PHE A 344 -16.22 -5.31 9.97
C PHE A 344 -16.21 -6.77 10.43
N VAL A 345 -17.25 -7.18 11.16
CA VAL A 345 -17.42 -8.54 11.72
C VAL A 345 -18.75 -9.14 11.33
#